data_AF-A0A1M3MAS5-F1
#
_entry.id   AF-A0A1M3MAS5-F1
#
_cell.length_a   1.000
_cell.length_b   1.000
_cell.length_c   1.000
_cell.angle_alpha   90.00
_cell.angle_beta   90.00
_cell.angle_gamma   90.00
#
_symmetry.space_group_name_H-M   'P 1'
#
loop_
_entity.id
_entity.type
_entity.pdbx_description
1 polymer ?
#
loop_
_entity_poly.entity_id
_entity_poly.type
_entity_poly.pdbx_seq_one_letter_code
_entity_poly.pdbx_strand_id
1 'polypeptide(L)'
;MDTTDTIVVSKTIPQEGTNHLYEKEYFVTIENDTSCFSCVFLEHKKTERISIKFEYNNKKYLSSISDSLVVAELNFGYRVPYYKTTYKQQVNELKMILRKSVEDFDLDNLQYMSFELLPTGDLAIEVTNQYMKEFGTKITNNYKRVGQILLNSQLGVDLNKILNRYFISIEQVSIEKLHFVTRDKMFNVSIIKTDFGQIPDKILNCFVYIKLKKH
;
A
#
# COMPACT_ATOMS: atom_id res chain seq x y z
N MET A 1 27.08 -16.58 7.19
CA MET A 1 26.01 -16.01 6.35
C MET A 1 24.82 -15.87 7.26
N ASP A 2 24.66 -14.70 7.87
CA ASP A 2 23.52 -14.44 8.74
C ASP A 2 22.28 -14.34 7.86
N THR A 3 21.35 -15.27 8.05
CA THR A 3 20.02 -15.21 7.50
C THR A 3 19.28 -14.10 8.24
N THR A 4 19.13 -12.94 7.60
CA THR A 4 18.27 -11.87 8.10
C THR A 4 16.84 -12.40 8.23
N ASP A 5 16.38 -12.67 9.45
CA ASP A 5 15.04 -13.18 9.72
C ASP A 5 14.01 -12.13 9.29
N THR A 6 13.42 -12.35 8.11
CA THR A 6 12.33 -11.53 7.58
C THR A 6 11.01 -12.25 7.86
N ILE A 7 10.18 -11.67 8.71
CA ILE A 7 8.94 -12.30 9.18
C ILE A 7 7.74 -11.46 8.75
N VAL A 8 6.71 -12.11 8.21
CA VAL A 8 5.40 -11.51 8.00
C VAL A 8 4.59 -11.66 9.29
N VAL A 9 4.24 -10.54 9.90
CA VAL A 9 3.41 -10.47 11.09
C VAL A 9 1.98 -10.13 10.67
N SER A 10 0.99 -10.64 11.40
CA SER A 10 -0.42 -10.36 11.14
C SER A 10 -1.17 -10.07 12.44
N LYS A 11 -2.11 -9.13 12.42
CA LYS A 11 -2.94 -8.78 13.58
C LYS A 11 -4.39 -8.56 13.16
N THR A 12 -5.31 -9.27 13.80
CA THR A 12 -6.75 -9.05 13.64
C THR A 12 -7.13 -7.70 14.24
N ILE A 13 -7.84 -6.88 13.47
CA ILE A 13 -8.30 -5.57 13.91
C ILE A 13 -9.63 -5.76 14.66
N PRO A 14 -9.72 -5.37 15.95
CA PRO A 14 -10.95 -5.47 16.71
C PRO A 14 -12.06 -4.64 16.08
N GLN A 15 -13.27 -5.20 16.04
CA GLN A 15 -14.45 -4.51 15.53
C GLN A 15 -15.21 -3.86 16.68
N GLU A 16 -15.60 -2.60 16.51
CA GLU A 16 -16.57 -1.96 17.38
C GLU A 16 -17.98 -2.15 16.77
N GLY A 17 -18.88 -2.83 17.49
CA GLY A 17 -20.30 -2.99 17.12
C GLY A 17 -20.61 -4.11 16.11
N THR A 18 -21.79 -4.04 15.49
CA THR A 18 -22.29 -5.03 14.50
C THR A 18 -21.72 -4.76 13.12
N ASN A 19 -20.40 -4.87 12.95
CA ASN A 19 -19.78 -4.69 11.63
C ASN A 19 -19.75 -6.03 10.87
N HIS A 20 -20.18 -6.02 9.61
CA HIS A 20 -20.19 -7.20 8.73
C HIS A 20 -18.84 -7.43 8.03
N LEU A 21 -17.79 -6.73 8.46
CA LEU A 21 -16.45 -6.84 7.90
C LEU A 21 -15.58 -7.69 8.83
N TYR A 22 -14.63 -8.45 8.31
CA TYR A 22 -13.50 -9.00 9.03
C TYR A 22 -12.25 -8.27 8.55
N GLU A 23 -11.43 -7.80 9.48
CA GLU A 23 -10.26 -6.96 9.17
C GLU A 23 -8.99 -7.55 9.78
N LYS A 24 -7.93 -7.66 8.98
CA LYS A 24 -6.63 -8.15 9.42
C LYS A 24 -5.52 -7.36 8.74
N GLU A 25 -4.59 -6.82 9.53
CA GLU A 25 -3.42 -6.11 9.04
C GLU A 25 -2.23 -7.06 8.95
N TYR A 26 -1.48 -6.98 7.84
CA TYR A 26 -0.21 -7.67 7.64
C TYR A 26 0.91 -6.68 7.39
N PHE A 27 2.09 -6.96 7.95
CA PHE A 27 3.30 -6.15 7.73
C PHE A 27 4.55 -7.00 7.90
N VAL A 28 5.68 -6.50 7.41
CA VAL A 28 6.97 -7.18 7.49
C VAL A 28 7.82 -6.61 8.63
N THR A 29 8.56 -7.50 9.29
CA THR A 29 9.61 -7.17 10.26
C THR A 29 10.94 -7.76 9.79
N ILE A 30 12.03 -7.00 9.98
CA ILE A 30 13.41 -7.38 9.64
C ILE A 30 14.25 -7.08 10.88
N GLU A 31 14.87 -8.10 11.49
CA GLU A 31 15.72 -7.93 12.69
C GLU A 31 15.04 -7.11 13.81
N ASN A 32 13.73 -7.29 13.99
CA ASN A 32 12.84 -6.56 14.91
C ASN A 32 12.49 -5.11 14.53
N ASP A 33 13.00 -4.57 13.42
CA ASP A 33 12.50 -3.31 12.86
C ASP A 33 11.28 -3.58 11.97
N THR A 34 10.27 -2.73 12.08
CA THR A 34 8.98 -2.95 11.43
C THR A 34 8.83 -2.05 10.21
N SER A 35 8.42 -2.61 9.07
CA SER A 35 8.18 -1.84 7.84
C SER A 35 7.12 -0.75 8.04
N CYS A 36 7.28 0.42 7.44
CA CYS A 36 6.20 1.42 7.37
C CYS A 36 5.01 0.96 6.51
N PHE A 37 5.24 0.02 5.60
CA PHE A 37 4.24 -0.51 4.69
C PHE A 37 3.48 -1.67 5.34
N SER A 38 2.16 -1.58 5.30
CA SER A 38 1.26 -2.66 5.71
C SER A 38 0.07 -2.78 4.76
N CYS A 39 -0.56 -3.95 4.80
CA CYS A 39 -1.74 -4.27 4.01
C CYS A 39 -2.88 -4.64 4.97
N VAL A 40 -3.96 -3.87 4.96
CA VAL A 40 -5.19 -4.20 5.67
C VAL A 40 -6.10 -4.94 4.71
N PHE A 41 -6.38 -6.21 5.03
CA PHE A 41 -7.36 -7.03 4.34
C PHE A 41 -8.71 -6.80 4.99
N LEU A 42 -9.72 -6.53 4.17
CA LEU A 42 -11.12 -6.42 4.60
C LEU A 42 -11.94 -7.44 3.84
N GLU A 43 -12.57 -8.34 4.56
CA GLU A 43 -13.49 -9.35 4.02
C GLU A 43 -14.92 -9.07 4.48
N HIS A 44 -15.86 -9.00 3.53
CA HIS A 44 -17.26 -8.82 3.87
C HIS A 44 -17.92 -10.17 4.19
N LYS A 45 -18.27 -10.43 5.46
CA LYS A 45 -18.74 -11.73 5.98
C LYS A 45 -19.96 -12.32 5.26
N LYS A 46 -20.78 -11.52 4.56
CA LYS A 46 -21.94 -12.02 3.80
C LYS A 46 -21.66 -12.32 2.34
N THR A 47 -20.69 -11.63 1.74
CA THR A 47 -20.41 -11.76 0.29
C THR A 47 -19.03 -12.32 0.03
N GLU A 48 -18.25 -12.54 1.08
CA GLU A 48 -16.85 -13.02 1.10
C GLU A 48 -15.89 -12.15 0.30
N ARG A 49 -16.35 -11.00 -0.21
CA ARG A 49 -15.56 -10.08 -1.02
C ARG A 49 -14.41 -9.54 -0.19
N ILE A 50 -13.21 -9.65 -0.77
CA ILE A 50 -11.98 -9.18 -0.15
C ILE A 50 -11.50 -7.91 -0.85
N SER A 51 -11.03 -6.96 -0.05
CA SER A 51 -10.29 -5.80 -0.51
C SER A 51 -9.02 -5.63 0.32
N ILE A 52 -7.98 -5.08 -0.31
CA ILE A 52 -6.71 -4.77 0.35
C ILE A 52 -6.49 -3.26 0.32
N LYS A 53 -6.20 -2.68 1.47
CA LYS A 53 -5.77 -1.28 1.58
C LYS A 53 -4.30 -1.23 1.97
N PHE A 54 -3.50 -0.49 1.23
CA PHE A 54 -2.12 -0.22 1.61
C PHE A 54 -2.08 0.97 2.57
N GLU A 55 -1.31 0.81 3.65
CA GLU A 55 -1.08 1.81 4.68
C GLU A 55 0.43 2.04 4.81
N TYR A 56 0.84 3.30 5.04
CA TYR A 56 2.25 3.70 4.94
C TYR A 56 2.83 4.37 6.18
N ASN A 57 2.05 4.59 7.25
CA ASN A 57 2.51 5.27 8.47
C ASN A 57 1.60 4.99 9.69
N ASN A 58 0.64 4.07 9.58
CA ASN A 58 -0.42 3.92 10.56
C ASN A 58 -0.58 2.47 10.98
N LYS A 59 0.28 2.01 11.87
CA LYS A 59 -0.01 0.76 12.57
C LYS A 59 -0.84 1.12 13.79
N LYS A 60 -2.16 1.27 13.59
CA LYS A 60 -3.11 1.55 14.67
C LYS A 60 -2.98 0.56 15.84
N TYR A 61 -2.38 -0.60 15.62
CA TYR A 61 -2.38 -1.72 16.55
C TYR A 61 -1.00 -2.32 16.85
N LEU A 62 0.11 -1.60 16.65
CA LEU A 62 1.46 -2.14 16.97
C LEU A 62 1.76 -2.36 18.47
N SER A 63 0.85 -2.01 19.38
CA SER A 63 0.98 -2.40 20.80
C SER A 63 0.68 -3.89 20.96
N SER A 64 1.70 -4.77 20.85
CA SER A 64 1.79 -6.07 21.56
C SER A 64 2.82 -7.05 20.95
N ILE A 65 4.01 -6.62 20.51
CA ILE A 65 5.09 -7.59 20.15
C ILE A 65 5.98 -7.93 21.36
N SER A 66 5.88 -7.20 22.47
CA SER A 66 6.50 -7.61 23.74
C SER A 66 5.50 -8.35 24.61
N ASP A 67 5.86 -9.55 25.07
CA ASP A 67 5.22 -10.34 26.14
C ASP A 67 5.22 -9.60 27.49
N SER A 68 4.56 -8.46 27.54
CA SER A 68 4.32 -7.72 28.76
C SER A 68 2.91 -7.16 28.64
N LEU A 69 1.97 -7.94 29.17
CA LEU A 69 0.57 -7.58 29.45
C LEU A 69 0.45 -6.41 30.46
N VAL A 70 1.40 -5.48 30.49
CA VAL A 70 1.42 -4.35 31.40
C VAL A 70 1.87 -3.12 30.60
N VAL A 71 0.99 -2.11 30.55
CA VAL A 71 1.17 -0.78 29.92
C VAL A 71 0.92 -0.70 28.41
N ALA A 72 -0.33 -0.93 27.98
CA ALA A 72 -0.87 -0.23 26.82
C ALA A 72 -2.34 0.14 27.05
N GLU A 73 -2.65 0.67 28.24
CA GLU A 73 -3.76 1.60 28.38
C GLU A 73 -3.45 2.83 27.52
N LEU A 74 -4.26 3.04 26.47
CA LEU A 74 -4.77 4.35 26.05
C LEU A 74 -3.81 5.56 26.08
N ASN A 75 -2.55 5.41 25.66
CA ASN A 75 -1.68 6.57 25.42
C ASN A 75 -1.60 6.84 23.92
N PHE A 76 -2.39 7.83 23.48
CA PHE A 76 -2.17 8.59 22.26
C PHE A 76 -0.70 9.03 22.19
N GLY A 77 0.12 8.35 21.39
CA GLY A 77 1.45 8.88 21.03
C GLY A 77 2.61 7.89 20.99
N TYR A 78 2.46 6.63 21.41
CA TYR A 78 3.55 5.67 21.24
C TYR A 78 3.61 5.19 19.78
N ARG A 79 4.36 5.94 18.96
CA ARG A 79 4.72 5.50 17.61
C ARG A 79 5.80 4.44 17.75
N VAL A 80 5.44 3.18 17.50
CA VAL A 80 6.45 2.13 17.39
C VAL A 80 7.39 2.50 16.23
N PRO A 81 8.72 2.45 16.43
CA PRO A 81 9.68 2.75 15.38
C PRO A 81 9.40 1.91 14.14
N TYR A 82 9.58 2.53 12.98
CA TYR A 82 9.44 1.84 11.70
C TYR A 82 10.45 2.39 10.71
N TYR A 83 10.95 1.51 9.83
CA TYR A 83 11.74 1.93 8.70
C TYR A 83 10.84 2.29 7.51
N LYS A 84 11.24 3.32 6.75
CA LYS A 84 10.56 3.67 5.51
C LYS A 84 11.02 2.74 4.38
N THR A 85 10.10 2.39 3.49
CA THR A 85 10.35 1.52 2.33
C THR A 85 10.42 2.31 1.03
N THR A 86 11.26 1.86 0.09
CA THR A 86 11.15 2.20 -1.34
C THR A 86 10.00 1.44 -1.99
N TYR A 87 9.51 1.90 -3.14
CA TYR A 87 8.51 1.17 -3.94
C TYR A 87 8.89 -0.30 -4.17
N LYS A 88 10.15 -0.56 -4.56
CA LYS A 88 10.64 -1.91 -4.79
C LYS A 88 10.55 -2.80 -3.54
N GLN A 89 10.82 -2.23 -2.37
CA GLN A 89 10.64 -2.95 -1.10
C GLN A 89 9.15 -3.22 -0.83
N GLN A 90 8.27 -2.23 -1.03
CA GLN A 90 6.81 -2.41 -0.89
C GLN A 90 6.28 -3.54 -1.77
N VAL A 91 6.71 -3.63 -3.03
CA VAL A 91 6.34 -4.70 -3.97
C VAL A 91 6.81 -6.07 -3.47
N ASN A 92 8.03 -6.15 -2.93
CA ASN A 92 8.56 -7.40 -2.36
C ASN A 92 7.81 -7.82 -1.09
N GLU A 93 7.52 -6.86 -0.20
CA GLU A 93 6.78 -7.09 1.03
C GLU A 93 5.34 -7.50 0.72
N LEU A 94 4.66 -6.86 -0.24
CA LEU A 94 3.33 -7.24 -0.72
C LEU A 94 3.30 -8.70 -1.20
N LYS A 95 4.32 -9.12 -1.94
CA LYS A 95 4.46 -10.52 -2.38
C LYS A 95 4.60 -11.50 -1.21
N MET A 96 5.29 -11.11 -0.14
CA MET A 96 5.40 -11.94 1.07
C MET A 96 4.08 -11.98 1.84
N ILE A 97 3.43 -10.83 1.98
CA ILE A 97 2.13 -10.68 2.64
C ILE A 97 1.07 -11.52 1.95
N LEU A 98 0.92 -11.42 0.61
CA LEU A 98 -0.07 -12.19 -0.14
C LEU A 98 0.16 -13.70 -0.04
N ARG A 99 1.41 -14.15 0.14
CA ARG A 99 1.70 -15.57 0.37
C ARG A 99 1.26 -16.03 1.74
N LYS A 100 1.41 -15.18 2.76
CA LYS A 100 0.98 -15.49 4.12
C LYS A 100 -0.54 -15.41 4.26
N SER A 101 -1.17 -14.45 3.59
CA SER A 101 -2.60 -14.18 3.75
C SER A 101 -3.51 -15.31 3.26
N VAL A 102 -3.02 -16.23 2.40
CA VAL A 102 -3.81 -17.39 1.94
C VAL A 102 -4.21 -18.34 3.07
N GLU A 103 -3.55 -18.26 4.22
CA GLU A 103 -3.90 -19.04 5.41
C GLU A 103 -5.18 -18.52 6.09
N ASP A 104 -5.52 -17.25 5.85
CA ASP A 104 -6.63 -16.55 6.51
C ASP A 104 -7.74 -16.11 5.55
N PHE A 105 -7.43 -16.03 4.25
CA PHE A 105 -8.28 -15.41 3.24
C PHE A 105 -8.30 -16.24 1.95
N ASP A 106 -9.49 -16.45 1.39
CA ASP A 106 -9.64 -16.97 0.04
C ASP A 106 -9.41 -15.87 -0.99
N LEU A 107 -8.19 -15.80 -1.54
CA LEU A 107 -7.82 -14.78 -2.51
C LEU A 107 -8.61 -14.86 -3.81
N ASP A 108 -9.34 -15.94 -4.09
CA ASP A 108 -10.27 -15.99 -5.22
C ASP A 108 -11.38 -14.93 -5.12
N ASN A 109 -11.67 -14.46 -3.90
CA ASN A 109 -12.62 -13.40 -3.61
C ASN A 109 -11.99 -11.99 -3.55
N LEU A 110 -10.71 -11.83 -3.88
CA LEU A 110 -10.04 -10.53 -3.91
C LEU A 110 -10.49 -9.70 -5.13
N GLN A 111 -11.19 -8.61 -4.86
CA GLN A 111 -11.80 -7.75 -5.89
C GLN A 111 -11.20 -6.36 -5.99
N TYR A 112 -10.62 -5.84 -4.91
CA TYR A 112 -10.17 -4.45 -4.86
C TYR A 112 -8.85 -4.29 -4.14
N MET A 113 -8.02 -3.36 -4.63
CA MET A 113 -6.88 -2.83 -3.89
C MET A 113 -6.94 -1.31 -3.88
N SER A 114 -6.45 -0.66 -2.82
CA SER A 114 -6.43 0.79 -2.76
C SER A 114 -5.26 1.34 -1.97
N PHE A 115 -4.77 2.52 -2.36
CA PHE A 115 -3.60 3.16 -1.74
C PHE A 115 -3.49 4.65 -2.09
N GLU A 116 -2.72 5.39 -1.30
CA GLU A 116 -2.28 6.75 -1.65
C GLU A 116 -1.00 6.69 -2.49
N LEU A 117 -0.91 7.48 -3.57
CA LEU A 117 0.21 7.42 -4.50
C LEU A 117 1.53 7.95 -3.89
N LEU A 118 1.49 9.07 -3.16
CA LEU A 118 2.71 9.78 -2.74
C LEU A 118 3.72 8.91 -1.94
N PRO A 119 3.31 8.07 -0.97
CA PRO A 119 4.21 7.18 -0.23
C PRO A 119 4.94 6.13 -1.07
N THR A 120 4.51 5.91 -2.31
CA THR A 120 5.18 4.95 -3.21
C THR A 120 6.53 5.46 -3.72
N GLY A 121 6.92 6.72 -3.47
CA GLY A 121 8.27 7.18 -3.79
C GLY A 121 8.53 7.25 -5.30
N ASP A 122 9.50 6.47 -5.80
CA ASP A 122 9.91 6.48 -7.20
C ASP A 122 8.75 6.24 -8.19
N LEU A 123 7.76 5.42 -7.82
CA LEU A 123 6.55 5.23 -8.65
C LEU A 123 5.75 6.54 -8.80
N ALA A 124 5.60 7.31 -7.73
CA ALA A 124 4.90 8.60 -7.79
C ALA A 124 5.65 9.59 -8.71
N ILE A 125 6.99 9.55 -8.74
CA ILE A 125 7.80 10.36 -9.67
C ILE A 125 7.58 9.91 -11.11
N GLU A 126 7.63 8.61 -11.39
CA GLU A 126 7.36 8.06 -12.72
C GLU A 126 5.99 8.51 -13.24
N VAL A 127 4.95 8.30 -12.43
CA VAL A 127 3.57 8.68 -12.78
C VAL A 127 3.44 10.20 -12.94
N THR A 128 4.11 10.99 -12.10
CA THR A 128 4.14 12.46 -12.23
C THR A 128 4.75 12.89 -13.56
N ASN A 129 5.88 12.30 -13.96
CA ASN A 129 6.55 12.62 -15.21
C ASN A 129 5.68 12.26 -16.43
N GLN A 130 5.05 11.08 -16.41
CA GLN A 130 4.12 10.66 -17.47
C GLN A 130 2.89 11.57 -17.53
N TYR A 131 2.33 11.94 -16.37
CA TYR A 131 1.24 12.89 -16.26
C TYR A 131 1.62 14.26 -16.84
N MET A 132 2.77 14.81 -16.44
CA MET A 132 3.21 16.13 -16.89
C MET A 132 3.51 16.17 -18.39
N LYS A 133 3.98 15.06 -18.96
CA LYS A 133 4.16 14.93 -20.42
C LYS A 133 2.82 15.06 -21.16
N GLU A 134 1.72 14.60 -20.58
CA GLU A 134 0.41 14.61 -21.22
C GLU A 134 -0.44 15.85 -20.89
N PHE A 135 -0.44 16.29 -19.63
CA PHE A 135 -1.33 17.35 -19.13
C PHE A 135 -0.59 18.62 -18.67
N GLY A 136 0.74 18.62 -18.66
CA GLY A 136 1.54 19.66 -18.05
C GLY A 136 1.31 19.73 -16.53
N THR A 137 1.33 20.95 -15.98
CA THR A 137 1.21 21.19 -14.54
C THR A 137 -0.21 21.56 -14.08
N LYS A 138 -1.21 21.39 -14.93
CA LYS A 138 -2.62 21.67 -14.59
C LYS A 138 -3.29 20.40 -14.10
N ILE A 139 -4.22 20.52 -13.15
CA ILE A 139 -5.08 19.40 -12.74
C ILE A 139 -6.13 19.16 -13.82
N THR A 140 -6.23 17.91 -14.29
CA THR A 140 -7.21 17.47 -15.28
C THR A 140 -8.43 16.86 -14.58
N ASN A 141 -9.60 16.99 -15.19
CA ASN A 141 -10.81 16.25 -14.80
C ASN A 141 -10.91 14.89 -15.51
N ASN A 142 -9.96 14.56 -16.40
CA ASN A 142 -9.94 13.28 -17.12
C ASN A 142 -9.31 12.16 -16.28
N TYR A 143 -9.98 11.79 -15.18
CA TYR A 143 -9.49 10.78 -14.24
C TYR A 143 -9.34 9.40 -14.86
N LYS A 144 -10.16 9.05 -15.87
CA LYS A 144 -10.00 7.82 -16.64
C LYS A 144 -8.63 7.74 -17.29
N ARG A 145 -8.16 8.85 -17.87
CA ARG A 145 -6.86 8.89 -18.53
C ARG A 145 -5.69 8.85 -17.53
N VAL A 146 -5.84 9.46 -16.35
CA VAL A 146 -4.84 9.32 -15.27
C VAL A 146 -4.79 7.88 -14.74
N GLY A 147 -5.93 7.21 -14.61
CA GLY A 147 -5.99 5.78 -14.32
C GLY A 147 -5.25 4.93 -15.34
N GLN A 148 -5.33 5.28 -16.63
CA GLN A 148 -4.56 4.60 -17.68
C GLN A 148 -3.04 4.83 -17.57
N ILE A 149 -2.61 6.03 -17.17
CA ILE A 149 -1.19 6.32 -16.89
C ILE A 149 -0.68 5.39 -15.78
N LEU A 150 -1.42 5.31 -14.68
CA LEU A 150 -1.09 4.39 -13.58
C LEU A 150 -1.06 2.93 -14.03
N LEU A 151 -2.06 2.48 -14.79
CA LEU A 151 -2.11 1.11 -15.31
C LEU A 151 -0.93 0.78 -16.23
N ASN A 152 -0.44 1.75 -17.00
CA ASN A 152 0.68 1.57 -17.93
C ASN A 152 2.06 1.81 -17.28
N SER A 153 2.10 2.28 -16.03
CA SER A 153 3.32 2.48 -15.26
C SER A 153 3.87 1.17 -14.69
N GLN A 154 5.01 1.26 -13.99
CA GLN A 154 5.59 0.13 -13.26
C GLN A 154 4.61 -0.51 -12.25
N LEU A 155 3.60 0.24 -11.75
CA LEU A 155 2.51 -0.29 -10.93
C LEU A 155 1.79 -1.46 -11.61
N GLY A 156 1.32 -1.25 -12.85
CA GLY A 156 0.56 -2.27 -13.57
C GLY A 156 1.39 -3.50 -13.90
N VAL A 157 2.68 -3.31 -14.21
CA VAL A 157 3.63 -4.40 -14.46
C VAL A 157 3.84 -5.25 -13.21
N ASP A 158 4.15 -4.62 -12.08
CA ASP A 158 4.49 -5.33 -10.85
C ASP A 158 3.29 -6.01 -10.22
N LEU A 159 2.14 -5.34 -10.16
CA LEU A 159 0.93 -5.91 -9.58
C LEU A 159 0.39 -7.07 -10.40
N ASN A 160 0.31 -6.96 -11.74
CA ASN A 160 -0.10 -8.11 -12.55
C ASN A 160 0.88 -9.28 -12.38
N LYS A 161 2.18 -9.03 -12.30
CA LYS A 161 3.19 -10.08 -12.06
C LYS A 161 2.99 -10.80 -10.73
N ILE A 162 2.66 -10.07 -9.66
CA ILE A 162 2.42 -10.65 -8.34
C ILE A 162 1.09 -11.41 -8.30
N LEU A 163 0.02 -10.78 -8.79
CA LEU A 163 -1.36 -11.28 -8.73
C LEU A 163 -1.62 -12.47 -9.66
N ASN A 164 -0.88 -12.60 -10.75
CA ASN A 164 -1.03 -13.72 -11.69
C ASN A 164 -0.79 -15.10 -11.04
N ARG A 165 -0.05 -15.16 -9.92
CA ARG A 165 0.12 -16.40 -9.13
C ARG A 165 -1.18 -16.92 -8.51
N TYR A 166 -2.16 -16.03 -8.38
CA TYR A 166 -3.48 -16.28 -7.83
C TYR A 166 -4.55 -16.22 -8.93
N PHE A 167 -4.15 -16.26 -10.20
CA PHE A 167 -5.05 -16.13 -11.35
C PHE A 167 -5.88 -14.83 -11.34
N ILE A 168 -5.29 -13.75 -10.83
CA ILE A 168 -5.91 -12.43 -10.76
C ILE A 168 -5.13 -11.45 -11.64
N SER A 169 -5.85 -10.56 -12.31
CA SER A 169 -5.30 -9.43 -13.06
C SER A 169 -6.01 -8.13 -12.73
N ILE A 170 -5.35 -7.01 -13.06
CA ILE A 170 -5.98 -5.69 -12.98
C ILE A 170 -7.02 -5.57 -14.09
N GLU A 171 -8.26 -5.27 -13.72
CA GLU A 171 -9.33 -4.93 -14.66
C GLU A 171 -9.31 -3.42 -14.97
N GLN A 172 -9.20 -2.59 -13.93
CA GLN A 172 -9.30 -1.15 -14.05
C GLN A 172 -8.54 -0.44 -12.93
N VAL A 173 -7.99 0.74 -13.24
CA VAL A 173 -7.47 1.69 -12.26
C VAL A 173 -8.30 2.97 -12.31
N SER A 174 -8.76 3.41 -11.15
CA SER A 174 -9.51 4.64 -10.92
C SER A 174 -8.79 5.49 -9.88
N ILE A 175 -9.04 6.80 -9.89
CA ILE A 175 -8.41 7.73 -8.94
C ILE A 175 -9.43 8.68 -8.32
N GLU A 176 -9.08 9.20 -7.15
CA GLU A 176 -9.79 10.30 -6.48
C GLU A 176 -8.80 11.32 -5.91
N LYS A 177 -9.30 12.53 -5.63
CA LYS A 177 -8.57 13.60 -4.94
C LYS A 177 -7.24 13.94 -5.61
N LEU A 178 -7.23 14.09 -6.93
CA LEU A 178 -6.04 14.44 -7.70
C LEU A 178 -5.56 15.85 -7.34
N HIS A 179 -4.31 15.97 -6.88
CA HIS A 179 -3.70 17.25 -6.55
C HIS A 179 -2.18 17.19 -6.70
N PHE A 180 -1.53 18.35 -6.72
CA PHE A 180 -0.08 18.45 -6.63
C PHE A 180 0.36 18.73 -5.19
N VAL A 181 1.47 18.13 -4.79
CA VAL A 181 2.20 18.44 -3.57
C VAL A 181 3.62 18.91 -3.90
N THR A 182 4.30 19.52 -2.93
CA THR A 182 5.69 19.94 -3.10
C THR A 182 6.65 18.75 -2.96
N ARG A 183 7.83 18.86 -3.55
CA ARG A 183 8.92 17.89 -3.39
C ARG A 183 9.25 17.62 -1.91
N ASP A 184 9.26 18.65 -1.07
CA ASP A 184 9.53 18.51 0.38
C ASP A 184 8.51 17.61 1.08
N LYS A 185 7.22 17.72 0.73
CA LYS A 185 6.18 16.85 1.27
C LYS A 185 6.43 15.39 0.88
N MET A 186 6.95 15.13 -0.31
CA MET A 186 7.29 13.79 -0.76
C MET A 186 8.43 13.18 0.07
N PHE A 187 9.51 13.93 0.32
CA PHE A 187 10.63 13.45 1.15
C PHE A 187 10.21 13.14 2.60
N ASN A 188 9.18 13.82 3.10
CA ASN A 188 8.66 13.55 4.43
C ASN A 188 7.97 12.19 4.53
N VAL A 189 7.40 11.64 3.45
CA VAL A 189 6.57 10.42 3.50
C VAL A 189 7.14 9.23 2.73
N SER A 190 8.20 9.41 1.94
CA SER A 190 8.72 8.37 1.04
C SER A 190 10.23 8.24 1.09
N ILE A 191 10.76 7.05 0.76
CA ILE A 191 12.18 6.87 0.38
C ILE A 191 12.25 6.80 -1.14
N ILE A 192 13.18 7.56 -1.71
CA ILE A 192 13.33 7.78 -3.14
C ILE A 192 14.76 7.43 -3.52
N LYS A 193 14.94 6.70 -4.63
CA LYS A 193 16.26 6.41 -5.21
C LYS A 193 16.57 7.27 -6.42
N THR A 194 15.55 7.86 -7.05
CA THR A 194 15.70 8.80 -8.15
C THR A 194 16.61 9.97 -7.76
N ASP A 195 17.54 10.33 -8.65
CA ASP A 195 18.46 11.45 -8.45
C ASP A 195 17.69 12.75 -8.25
N PHE A 196 18.12 13.59 -7.30
CA PHE A 196 17.42 14.81 -6.90
C PHE A 196 17.08 15.73 -8.08
N GLY A 197 18.01 15.88 -9.04
CA GLY A 197 17.82 16.73 -10.23
C GLY A 197 16.78 16.20 -11.23
N GLN A 198 16.35 14.95 -11.09
CA GLN A 198 15.32 14.31 -11.93
C GLN A 198 13.94 14.31 -11.28
N ILE A 199 13.83 14.77 -10.03
CA ILE A 199 12.57 14.82 -9.29
C ILE A 199 11.84 16.13 -9.67
N PRO A 200 10.58 16.10 -10.13
CA PRO A 200 9.82 17.33 -10.39
C PRO A 200 9.62 18.20 -9.13
N ASP A 201 9.45 19.51 -9.30
CA ASP A 201 9.16 20.42 -8.17
C ASP A 201 7.76 20.17 -7.56
N LYS A 202 6.83 19.71 -8.41
CA LYS A 202 5.46 19.35 -8.03
C LYS A 202 5.25 17.86 -8.28
N ILE A 203 4.82 17.14 -7.26
CA ILE A 203 4.58 15.70 -7.33
C ILE A 203 3.07 15.47 -7.34
N LEU A 204 2.61 14.62 -8.26
CA LEU A 204 1.22 14.24 -8.34
C LEU A 204 0.88 13.33 -7.15
N ASN A 205 -0.25 13.60 -6.49
CA ASN A 205 -0.81 12.73 -5.48
C ASN A 205 -2.30 12.52 -5.72
N CYS A 206 -2.76 11.31 -5.44
CA CYS A 206 -4.15 10.90 -5.52
C CYS A 206 -4.34 9.64 -4.69
N PHE A 207 -5.61 9.34 -4.40
CA PHE A 207 -5.99 8.02 -3.92
C PHE A 207 -6.30 7.13 -5.12
N VAL A 208 -5.70 5.95 -5.17
CA VAL A 208 -5.79 4.98 -6.27
C VAL A 208 -6.68 3.83 -5.84
N TYR A 209 -7.64 3.47 -6.70
CA TYR A 209 -8.47 2.28 -6.56
C TYR A 209 -8.20 1.36 -7.74
N ILE A 210 -7.90 0.10 -7.45
CA ILE A 210 -7.65 -0.95 -8.43
C ILE A 210 -8.78 -1.96 -8.32
N LYS A 211 -9.52 -2.13 -9.42
CA LYS A 211 -10.47 -3.23 -9.57
C LYS A 211 -9.75 -4.42 -10.17
N LEU A 212 -9.97 -5.59 -9.58
CA LEU A 212 -9.35 -6.84 -9.95
C LEU A 212 -10.38 -7.78 -10.58
N LYS A 213 -9.91 -8.66 -11.45
CA LYS A 213 -10.70 -9.73 -12.04
C LYS A 213 -9.93 -11.05 -11.97
N LYS A 214 -10.68 -12.13 -11.76
CA LYS A 214 -10.18 -13.50 -11.90
C LYS A 214 -10.11 -13.89 -13.39
N HIS A 215 -9.14 -14.71 -13.73
CA HIS A 215 -9.02 -15.35 -15.04
C HIS A 215 -9.97 -16.53 -15.20
#